data_AF-A0A5F0LLG0-F1
#
_entry.id   AF-A0A5F0LLG0-F1
#
_cell.length_a   1.000
_cell.length_b   1.000
_cell.length_c   1.000
_cell.angle_alpha   90.00
_cell.angle_beta   90.00
_cell.angle_gamma   90.00
#
_symmetry.space_group_name_H-M   'P 1'
#
loop_
_entity.id
_entity.type
_entity.pdbx_description
1 polymer ?
#
loop_
_entity_poly.entity_id
_entity_poly.type
_entity_poly.pdbx_seq_one_letter_code
_entity_poly.pdbx_strand_id
1 'polypeptide(L)'
;VAMAAFFNLAAVFVFHQLHVAASVGKGTIDPAVVDHVVVFGALIGAIFWNLVTWYYGIPSSSSHALIGGLVGAAVAKAGTGSLVASGLIKIVIFIVLSPLLGFILGSIMMLLVSWIFVRSTPRKVDGWFRRAQLVSASMYSLGHGGNDAQKTIGIIWMLLIASGNSGADNPPMWVIISCYCAISLG
;
A
#
# COMPACT_ATOMS: atom_id res chain seq x y z
N VAL A 1 -13.85 12.73 -5.69
CA VAL A 1 -14.31 11.36 -5.36
C VAL A 1 -14.39 10.48 -6.60
N ALA A 2 -15.31 10.71 -7.55
CA ALA A 2 -15.44 9.85 -8.75
C ALA A 2 -14.13 9.67 -9.56
N MET A 3 -13.32 10.72 -9.72
CA MET A 3 -12.01 10.62 -10.37
C MET A 3 -11.05 9.69 -9.62
N ALA A 4 -10.97 9.82 -8.30
CA ALA A 4 -10.10 8.96 -7.48
C ALA A 4 -10.57 7.50 -7.52
N ALA A 5 -11.88 7.26 -7.39
CA ALA A 5 -12.47 5.94 -7.55
C ALA A 5 -12.14 5.31 -8.92
N PHE A 6 -12.28 6.07 -10.00
CA PHE A 6 -11.93 5.60 -11.34
C PHE A 6 -10.46 5.23 -11.48
N PHE A 7 -9.53 6.09 -11.02
CA PHE A 7 -8.09 5.84 -11.15
C PHE A 7 -7.59 4.75 -10.20
N ASN A 8 -8.20 4.62 -9.01
CA ASN A 8 -7.98 3.47 -8.12
C ASN A 8 -8.38 2.15 -8.80
N LEU A 9 -9.52 2.13 -9.50
CA LEU A 9 -9.95 0.95 -10.25
C LEU A 9 -9.05 0.70 -11.46
N ALA A 10 -8.73 1.75 -12.22
CA ALA A 10 -7.92 1.68 -13.42
C ALA A 10 -6.51 1.15 -13.17
N ALA A 11 -6.01 1.26 -11.93
CA ALA A 11 -4.74 0.68 -11.51
C ALA A 11 -4.64 -0.83 -11.77
N VAL A 12 -5.77 -1.57 -11.77
CA VAL A 12 -5.78 -3.02 -12.12
C VAL A 12 -5.27 -3.29 -13.54
N PHE A 13 -5.48 -2.35 -14.46
CA PHE A 13 -5.06 -2.47 -15.86
C PHE A 13 -3.63 -1.96 -16.10
N VAL A 14 -3.05 -1.23 -15.14
CA VAL A 14 -1.70 -0.65 -15.28
C VAL A 14 -0.66 -1.47 -14.50
N PHE A 15 -1.03 -1.97 -13.32
CA PHE A 15 -0.12 -2.73 -12.46
C PHE A 15 -0.45 -4.22 -12.53
N HIS A 16 0.09 -4.90 -13.56
CA HIS A 16 -0.08 -6.34 -13.73
C HIS A 16 0.82 -7.16 -12.79
N GLN A 17 1.94 -6.60 -12.35
CA GLN A 17 2.86 -7.28 -11.44
C GLN A 17 2.46 -7.03 -9.97
N LEU A 18 2.15 -8.12 -9.27
CA LEU A 18 1.65 -8.10 -7.90
C LEU A 18 2.78 -8.17 -6.86
N HIS A 19 3.81 -7.31 -7.03
CA HIS A 19 5.00 -7.32 -6.17
C HIS A 19 4.69 -7.03 -4.69
N VAL A 20 3.74 -6.13 -4.41
CA VAL A 20 3.35 -5.78 -3.04
C VAL A 20 2.57 -6.94 -2.42
N ALA A 21 1.67 -7.56 -3.18
CA ALA A 21 0.93 -8.73 -2.70
C ALA A 21 1.87 -9.91 -2.40
N ALA A 22 2.88 -10.16 -3.25
CA ALA A 22 3.89 -11.18 -3.00
C ALA A 22 4.75 -10.88 -1.75
N SER A 23 5.12 -9.60 -1.55
CA SER A 23 5.89 -9.17 -0.39
C SER A 23 5.12 -9.35 0.92
N VAL A 24 3.84 -8.99 0.93
CA VAL A 24 2.96 -9.20 2.09
C VAL A 24 2.68 -10.68 2.30
N GLY A 25 2.33 -11.41 1.22
CA GLY A 25 1.87 -12.80 1.27
C GLY A 25 2.94 -13.83 1.59
N LYS A 26 4.21 -13.59 1.22
CA LYS A 26 5.30 -14.57 1.38
C LYS A 26 6.61 -13.99 1.92
N GLY A 27 6.76 -12.67 1.91
CA GLY A 27 8.04 -12.02 2.19
C GLY A 27 8.31 -11.74 3.67
N THR A 28 7.32 -11.86 4.55
CA THR A 28 7.40 -11.29 5.91
C THR A 28 7.46 -12.36 7.01
N ILE A 29 6.71 -13.45 6.88
CA ILE A 29 6.58 -14.53 7.87
C ILE A 29 6.66 -15.87 7.16
N ASP A 30 7.20 -16.88 7.83
CA ASP A 30 7.22 -18.26 7.33
C ASP A 30 5.78 -18.75 7.05
N PRO A 31 5.46 -19.13 5.78
CA PRO A 31 4.15 -19.65 5.42
C PRO A 31 3.69 -20.85 6.24
N ALA A 32 4.60 -21.65 6.81
CA ALA A 32 4.26 -22.81 7.63
C ALA A 32 3.54 -22.44 8.94
N VAL A 33 3.76 -21.22 9.44
CA VAL A 33 3.16 -20.73 10.68
C VAL A 33 1.81 -20.04 10.43
N VAL A 34 1.58 -19.60 9.20
CA VAL A 34 0.38 -18.85 8.82
C VAL A 34 -0.83 -19.77 8.84
N ASP A 35 -1.82 -19.42 9.66
CA ASP A 35 -3.16 -19.97 9.62
C ASP A 35 -4.21 -18.85 9.72
N HIS A 36 -5.47 -19.23 9.77
CA HIS A 36 -6.57 -18.29 9.94
C HIS A 36 -6.45 -17.47 11.22
N VAL A 37 -5.95 -18.04 12.33
CA VAL A 37 -5.80 -17.32 13.61
C VAL A 37 -4.76 -16.21 13.50
N VAL A 38 -3.61 -16.48 12.87
CA VAL A 38 -2.57 -15.47 12.62
C VAL A 38 -3.09 -14.35 11.73
N VAL A 39 -3.77 -14.70 10.64
CA VAL A 39 -4.32 -13.69 9.70
C VAL A 39 -5.38 -12.82 10.39
N PHE A 40 -6.31 -13.42 11.14
CA PHE A 40 -7.32 -12.66 11.88
C PHE A 40 -6.70 -11.79 12.98
N GLY A 41 -5.74 -12.33 13.75
CA GLY A 41 -5.01 -11.55 14.76
C GLY A 41 -4.30 -10.35 14.16
N ALA A 42 -3.65 -10.55 13.00
CA ALA A 42 -2.98 -9.48 12.28
C ALA A 42 -3.95 -8.39 11.80
N LEU A 43 -5.09 -8.78 11.22
CA LEU A 43 -6.13 -7.86 10.77
C LEU A 43 -6.74 -7.08 11.92
N ILE A 44 -7.07 -7.75 13.04
CA ILE A 44 -7.62 -7.09 14.23
C ILE A 44 -6.63 -6.06 14.77
N GLY A 45 -5.36 -6.43 14.92
CA GLY A 45 -4.32 -5.50 15.39
C GLY A 45 -4.16 -4.30 14.46
N ALA A 46 -4.10 -4.53 13.15
CA ALA A 46 -3.96 -3.48 12.15
C ALA A 46 -5.18 -2.54 12.11
N ILE A 47 -6.40 -3.10 12.10
CA ILE A 47 -7.65 -2.32 12.09
C ILE A 47 -7.77 -1.52 13.38
N PHE A 48 -7.54 -2.15 14.54
CA PHE A 48 -7.57 -1.46 15.83
C PHE A 48 -6.63 -0.25 15.84
N TRP A 49 -5.38 -0.41 15.40
CA TRP A 49 -4.43 0.70 15.34
C TRP A 49 -4.86 1.80 14.37
N ASN A 50 -5.37 1.44 13.20
CA ASN A 50 -5.88 2.41 12.23
C ASN A 50 -7.08 3.18 12.77
N LEU A 51 -8.01 2.53 13.50
CA LEU A 51 -9.15 3.20 14.13
C LEU A 51 -8.72 4.13 15.26
N VAL A 52 -7.77 3.70 16.11
CA VAL A 52 -7.21 4.54 17.18
C VAL A 52 -6.56 5.80 16.59
N THR A 53 -5.67 5.62 15.62
CA THR A 53 -4.97 6.76 15.01
C THR A 53 -5.92 7.68 14.25
N TRP A 54 -6.93 7.13 13.57
CA TRP A 54 -7.99 7.90 12.93
C TRP A 54 -8.81 8.71 13.95
N TYR A 55 -9.21 8.12 15.08
CA TYR A 55 -9.98 8.80 16.13
C TYR A 55 -9.23 10.00 16.71
N TYR A 56 -7.92 9.88 16.89
CA TYR A 56 -7.08 10.97 17.38
C TYR A 56 -6.55 11.91 16.26
N GLY A 57 -6.92 11.69 15.00
CA GLY A 57 -6.45 12.49 13.86
C GLY A 57 -4.94 12.38 13.61
N ILE A 58 -4.29 11.32 14.09
CA ILE A 58 -2.86 11.09 13.92
C ILE A 58 -2.64 10.44 12.55
N PRO A 59 -1.85 11.05 11.65
CA PRO A 59 -1.54 10.44 10.36
C PRO A 59 -0.72 9.17 10.59
N SER A 60 -1.29 8.03 10.19
CA SER A 60 -0.70 6.70 10.36
C SER A 60 -0.62 5.98 9.02
N SER A 61 0.34 5.06 8.89
CA SER A 61 0.49 4.24 7.70
C SER A 61 -0.17 2.89 7.89
N SER A 62 -1.24 2.64 7.14
CA SER A 62 -1.95 1.35 7.13
C SER A 62 -1.04 0.18 6.74
N SER A 63 -0.02 0.42 5.90
CA SER A 63 0.99 -0.59 5.53
C SER A 63 1.77 -1.08 6.76
N HIS A 64 2.26 -0.14 7.59
CA HIS A 64 3.05 -0.47 8.77
C HIS A 64 2.19 -1.06 9.87
N ALA A 65 0.95 -0.57 10.02
CA ALA A 65 -0.02 -1.18 10.92
C ALA A 65 -0.27 -2.65 10.55
N LEU A 66 -0.44 -2.95 9.26
CA LEU A 66 -0.64 -4.30 8.77
C LEU A 66 0.59 -5.21 8.99
N ILE A 67 1.78 -4.75 8.62
CA ILE A 67 3.02 -5.52 8.81
C ILE A 67 3.27 -5.75 10.30
N GLY A 68 3.07 -4.73 11.14
CA GLY A 68 3.18 -4.85 12.60
C GLY A 68 2.17 -5.83 13.18
N GLY A 69 0.92 -5.82 12.69
CA GLY A 69 -0.10 -6.81 13.05
C GLY A 69 0.30 -8.23 12.67
N LEU A 70 0.80 -8.43 11.45
CA LEU A 70 1.31 -9.71 10.97
C LEU A 70 2.47 -10.23 11.84
N VAL A 71 3.50 -9.40 12.05
CA VAL A 71 4.66 -9.74 12.88
C VAL A 71 4.24 -10.07 14.31
N GLY A 72 3.37 -9.25 14.91
CA GLY A 72 2.88 -9.46 16.27
C GLY A 72 2.11 -10.78 16.42
N ALA A 73 1.22 -11.08 15.48
CA ALA A 73 0.46 -12.34 15.47
C ALA A 73 1.36 -13.57 15.28
N ALA A 74 2.36 -13.49 14.38
CA ALA A 74 3.31 -14.57 14.16
C ALA A 74 4.19 -14.84 15.38
N VAL A 75 4.71 -13.77 16.00
CA VAL A 75 5.53 -13.88 17.23
C VAL A 75 4.71 -14.46 18.38
N ALA A 76 3.45 -14.06 18.54
CA ALA A 76 2.57 -14.60 19.56
C ALA A 76 2.32 -16.11 19.40
N LYS A 77 2.30 -16.62 18.15
CA LYS A 77 2.04 -18.03 17.86
C LYS A 77 3.29 -18.91 17.90
N ALA A 78 4.36 -18.50 17.22
CA ALA A 78 5.52 -19.34 16.96
C ALA A 78 6.86 -18.71 17.40
N GLY A 79 6.81 -17.57 18.09
CA GLY A 79 8.00 -16.85 18.50
C GLY A 79 8.72 -16.15 17.34
N THR A 80 9.84 -15.53 17.66
CA THR A 80 10.63 -14.70 16.72
C THR A 80 11.30 -15.49 15.60
N GLY A 81 11.44 -16.81 15.75
CA GLY A 81 12.03 -17.70 14.73
C GLY A 81 11.18 -17.84 13.46
N SER A 82 9.89 -17.48 13.51
CA SER A 82 8.97 -17.51 12.37
C SER A 82 9.10 -16.30 11.42
N LEU A 83 9.95 -15.33 11.77
CA LEU A 83 10.09 -14.08 11.04
C LEU A 83 11.15 -14.17 9.93
N VAL A 84 10.81 -13.68 8.75
CA VAL A 84 11.75 -13.62 7.63
C VAL A 84 12.58 -12.34 7.74
N ALA A 85 13.74 -12.43 8.38
CA ALA A 85 14.62 -11.28 8.65
C ALA A 85 14.95 -10.47 7.39
N SER A 86 15.20 -11.13 6.25
CA SER A 86 15.53 -10.46 4.99
C SER A 86 14.38 -9.58 4.45
N GLY A 87 13.13 -10.01 4.64
CA GLY A 87 11.96 -9.23 4.26
C GLY A 87 11.69 -8.07 5.21
N LEU A 88 11.78 -8.31 6.51
CA LEU A 88 11.62 -7.27 7.54
C LEU A 88 12.66 -6.17 7.41
N ILE A 89 13.93 -6.52 7.18
CA ILE A 89 15.00 -5.53 6.96
C ILE A 89 14.69 -4.66 5.74
N LYS A 90 14.22 -5.25 4.63
CA LYS A 90 13.81 -4.47 3.45
C LYS A 90 12.70 -3.48 3.80
N ILE A 91 11.66 -3.93 4.51
CA ILE A 91 10.56 -3.06 4.94
C ILE A 91 11.10 -1.89 5.79
N VAL A 92 11.94 -2.18 6.78
CA VAL A 92 12.54 -1.16 7.67
C VAL A 92 13.38 -0.14 6.88
N ILE A 93 14.15 -0.60 5.88
CA ILE A 93 14.91 0.31 5.02
C ILE A 93 13.96 1.24 4.26
N PHE A 94 12.87 0.72 3.68
CA PHE A 94 11.93 1.52 2.90
C PHE A 94 11.06 2.47 3.75
N ILE A 95 10.94 2.25 5.07
CA ILE A 95 10.33 3.22 6.00
C ILE A 95 11.08 4.56 5.95
N VAL A 96 12.42 4.51 5.91
CA VAL A 96 13.26 5.70 5.90
C VAL A 96 13.52 6.19 4.48
N LEU A 97 13.73 5.25 3.56
CA LEU A 97 14.10 5.58 2.19
C LEU A 97 12.94 6.21 1.41
N SER A 98 11.71 5.76 1.60
CA SER A 98 10.57 6.27 0.81
C SER A 98 10.23 7.74 1.10
N PRO A 99 10.16 8.23 2.36
CA PRO A 99 9.96 9.65 2.62
C PRO A 99 11.16 10.48 2.19
N LEU A 100 12.39 9.96 2.33
CA LEU A 100 13.60 10.66 1.91
C LEU A 100 13.62 10.89 0.40
N LEU A 101 13.32 9.85 -0.39
CA LEU A 101 13.20 9.97 -1.85
C LEU A 101 12.06 10.92 -2.23
N GLY A 102 10.91 10.83 -1.56
CA GLY A 102 9.79 11.76 -1.77
C GLY A 102 10.18 13.21 -1.50
N PHE A 103 10.94 13.46 -0.43
CA PHE A 103 11.44 14.78 -0.08
C PHE A 103 12.44 15.32 -1.11
N ILE A 104 13.43 14.50 -1.52
CA ILE A 104 14.44 14.91 -2.51
C ILE A 104 13.79 15.19 -3.86
N LEU A 105 13.00 14.26 -4.38
CA LEU A 105 12.35 14.40 -5.69
C LEU A 105 11.33 15.54 -5.68
N GLY A 106 10.56 15.67 -4.60
CA GLY A 106 9.62 16.78 -4.41
C GLY A 106 10.32 18.14 -4.37
N SER A 107 11.46 18.24 -3.67
CA SER A 107 12.26 19.47 -3.60
C SER A 107 12.85 19.84 -4.96
N ILE A 108 13.40 18.87 -5.70
CA ILE A 108 13.90 19.10 -7.06
C ILE A 108 12.77 19.56 -7.97
N MET A 109 11.61 18.89 -7.93
CA MET A 109 10.45 19.26 -8.74
C MET A 109 9.98 20.68 -8.42
N MET A 110 9.92 21.05 -7.14
CA MET A 110 9.57 22.40 -6.70
C MET A 110 10.54 23.45 -7.25
N LEU A 111 11.85 23.19 -7.20
CA LEU A 111 12.85 24.09 -7.74
C LEU A 111 12.71 24.24 -9.25
N LEU A 112 12.59 23.14 -9.99
CA LEU A 112 12.41 23.15 -11.45
C LEU A 112 11.18 23.97 -11.85
N VAL A 113 10.05 23.70 -11.22
CA VAL A 113 8.80 24.43 -11.45
C VAL A 113 8.98 25.91 -11.14
N SER A 114 9.57 26.26 -10.00
CA SER A 114 9.77 27.64 -9.59
C SER A 114 10.64 28.41 -10.58
N TRP A 115 11.69 27.78 -11.12
CA TRP A 115 12.59 28.38 -12.10
C TRP A 115 11.92 28.56 -13.47
N ILE A 116 11.15 27.56 -13.94
CA ILE A 116 10.43 27.64 -15.23
C ILE A 116 9.42 28.80 -15.22
N PHE A 117 8.70 28.99 -14.11
CA PHE A 117 7.65 30.00 -14.01
C PHE A 117 8.08 31.32 -13.37
N VAL A 118 9.38 31.51 -13.08
CA VAL A 118 9.89 32.70 -12.37
C VAL A 118 9.54 34.03 -13.06
N ARG A 119 9.39 34.04 -14.39
CA ARG A 119 9.01 35.22 -15.19
C ARG A 119 7.53 35.25 -15.59
N SER A 120 6.72 34.32 -15.10
CA SER A 120 5.31 34.18 -15.47
C SER A 120 4.41 34.94 -14.50
N THR A 121 3.29 35.49 -15.00
CA THR A 121 2.33 36.18 -14.14
C THR A 121 1.50 35.17 -13.34
N PRO A 122 1.18 35.43 -12.05
CA PRO A 122 0.43 34.49 -11.20
C PRO A 122 -0.89 34.02 -11.81
N ARG A 123 -1.60 34.90 -12.54
CA ARG A 123 -2.87 34.59 -13.19
C ARG A 123 -2.74 33.56 -14.33
N LYS A 124 -1.64 33.59 -15.09
CA LYS A 124 -1.38 32.58 -16.14
C LYS A 124 -0.99 31.24 -15.51
N VAL A 125 -0.17 31.28 -14.46
CA VAL A 125 0.27 30.08 -13.73
C VAL A 125 -0.93 29.36 -13.09
N ASP A 126 -1.81 30.07 -12.39
CA ASP A 126 -2.99 29.45 -11.73
C ASP A 126 -3.87 28.66 -12.71
N GLY A 127 -4.12 29.20 -13.90
CA GLY A 127 -4.93 28.52 -14.92
C GLY A 127 -4.33 27.20 -15.42
N TRP A 128 -3.01 27.16 -15.62
CA TRP A 128 -2.31 25.93 -16.02
C TRP A 128 -2.20 24.94 -14.85
N PHE A 129 -1.91 25.43 -13.65
CA PHE A 129 -1.73 24.60 -12.46
C PHE A 129 -3.02 23.91 -12.02
N ARG A 130 -4.18 24.56 -12.12
CA ARG A 130 -5.47 23.89 -11.84
C ARG A 130 -5.69 22.67 -12.74
N ARG A 131 -5.32 22.76 -14.02
CA ARG A 131 -5.43 21.63 -14.96
C ARG A 131 -4.38 20.56 -14.67
N ALA A 132 -3.13 20.96 -14.43
CA ALA A 132 -2.04 20.04 -14.09
C ALA A 132 -2.30 19.31 -12.76
N GLN A 133 -2.96 19.96 -11.80
CA GLN A 133 -3.30 19.36 -10.51
C GLN A 133 -4.33 18.23 -10.65
N LEU A 134 -5.25 18.31 -11.62
CA LEU A 134 -6.16 17.21 -11.93
C LEU A 134 -5.40 15.99 -12.46
N VAL A 135 -4.41 16.21 -13.33
CA VAL A 135 -3.54 15.14 -13.84
C VAL A 135 -2.69 14.55 -12.72
N SER A 136 -2.07 15.38 -11.89
CA SER A 136 -1.28 14.95 -10.73
C SER A 136 -2.12 14.15 -9.74
N ALA A 137 -3.32 14.61 -9.39
CA ALA A 137 -4.23 13.90 -8.51
C ALA A 137 -4.69 12.56 -9.11
N SER A 138 -4.89 12.50 -10.42
CA SER A 138 -5.22 11.26 -11.14
C SER A 138 -4.07 10.25 -11.09
N MET A 139 -2.84 10.70 -11.36
CA MET A 139 -1.63 9.87 -11.27
C MET A 139 -1.38 9.37 -9.85
N TYR A 140 -1.55 10.25 -8.85
CA TYR A 140 -1.44 9.88 -7.43
C TYR A 140 -2.46 8.80 -7.07
N SER A 141 -3.73 8.97 -7.45
CA SER A 141 -4.77 7.98 -7.19
C SER A 141 -4.47 6.65 -7.89
N LEU A 142 -3.98 6.68 -9.12
CA LEU A 142 -3.58 5.46 -9.83
C LEU A 142 -2.45 4.71 -9.11
N GLY A 143 -1.42 5.43 -8.65
CA GLY A 143 -0.33 4.86 -7.86
C GLY A 143 -0.78 4.38 -6.48
N HIS A 144 -1.75 5.06 -5.87
CA HIS A 144 -2.36 4.65 -4.61
C HIS A 144 -3.12 3.33 -4.77
N GLY A 145 -4.00 3.23 -5.77
CA GLY A 145 -4.71 2.00 -6.11
C GLY A 145 -3.77 0.82 -6.38
N GLY A 146 -2.67 1.07 -7.11
CA GLY A 146 -1.67 0.05 -7.42
C GLY A 146 -0.93 -0.51 -6.21
N ASN A 147 -0.79 0.25 -5.14
CA ASN A 147 -0.15 -0.20 -3.89
C ASN A 147 -1.15 -0.76 -2.89
N ASP A 148 -2.22 -0.03 -2.60
CA ASP A 148 -3.10 -0.33 -1.49
C ASP A 148 -4.01 -1.52 -1.77
N ALA A 149 -4.49 -1.69 -3.00
CA ALA A 149 -5.25 -2.88 -3.38
C ALA A 149 -4.41 -4.16 -3.20
N GLN A 150 -3.13 -4.10 -3.56
CA GLN A 150 -2.22 -5.26 -3.49
C GLN A 150 -1.95 -5.72 -2.05
N LYS A 151 -1.99 -4.84 -1.05
CA LYS A 151 -1.83 -5.23 0.35
C LYS A 151 -2.97 -6.17 0.77
N THR A 152 -4.20 -5.79 0.45
CA THR A 152 -5.40 -6.59 0.74
C THR A 152 -5.39 -7.91 -0.04
N ILE A 153 -4.99 -7.88 -1.32
CA ILE A 153 -4.79 -9.09 -2.14
C ILE A 153 -3.79 -10.02 -1.45
N GLY A 154 -2.67 -9.49 -0.96
CA GLY A 154 -1.63 -10.27 -0.27
C GLY A 154 -2.13 -11.00 0.97
N ILE A 155 -2.98 -10.36 1.79
CA ILE A 155 -3.55 -10.99 2.99
C ILE A 155 -4.54 -12.09 2.62
N ILE A 156 -5.48 -11.81 1.71
CA ILE A 156 -6.48 -12.79 1.28
C ILE A 156 -5.78 -13.98 0.62
N TRP A 157 -4.79 -13.72 -0.23
CA TRP A 157 -4.01 -14.77 -0.87
C TRP A 157 -3.24 -15.62 0.14
N MET A 158 -2.60 -14.99 1.14
CA MET A 158 -1.94 -15.69 2.24
C MET A 158 -2.91 -16.63 2.97
N LEU A 159 -4.14 -16.19 3.26
CA LEU A 159 -5.16 -17.03 3.88
C LEU A 159 -5.62 -18.18 2.98
N LEU A 160 -5.75 -17.95 1.68
CA LEU A 160 -6.11 -18.98 0.71
C LEU A 160 -5.02 -20.04 0.55
N ILE A 161 -3.75 -19.64 0.61
CA ILE A 161 -2.62 -20.58 0.64
C ILE A 161 -2.66 -21.40 1.94
N ALA A 162 -2.82 -20.75 3.09
CA ALA A 162 -2.86 -21.41 4.39
C ALA A 162 -4.02 -22.40 4.54
N SER A 163 -5.15 -22.15 3.86
CA SER A 163 -6.30 -23.05 3.84
C SER A 163 -6.24 -24.14 2.78
N GLY A 164 -5.17 -24.18 1.96
CA GLY A 164 -5.02 -25.14 0.86
C GLY A 164 -5.91 -24.88 -0.37
N ASN A 165 -6.59 -23.72 -0.42
CA ASN A 165 -7.52 -23.36 -1.49
C ASN A 165 -6.84 -22.66 -2.68
N SER A 166 -5.57 -22.27 -2.55
CA SER A 166 -4.81 -21.62 -3.63
C SER A 166 -3.36 -22.08 -3.64
N GLY A 167 -2.79 -22.21 -4.83
CA GLY A 167 -1.35 -22.38 -5.03
C GLY A 167 -0.57 -21.11 -4.70
N ALA A 168 0.74 -21.28 -4.58
CA ALA A 168 1.68 -20.20 -4.32
C ALA A 168 2.01 -19.36 -5.57
N ASP A 169 1.63 -19.75 -6.77
CA ASP A 169 2.15 -19.08 -7.97
C ASP A 169 1.52 -17.71 -8.23
N ASN A 170 0.19 -17.61 -8.21
CA ASN A 170 -0.53 -16.36 -8.42
C ASN A 170 -1.82 -16.30 -7.59
N PRO A 171 -2.22 -15.11 -7.10
CA PRO A 171 -3.52 -14.94 -6.44
C PRO A 171 -4.67 -15.12 -7.44
N PRO A 172 -5.82 -15.67 -6.99
CA PRO A 172 -6.98 -15.83 -7.86
C PRO A 172 -7.52 -14.50 -8.39
N MET A 173 -8.00 -14.50 -9.64
CA MET A 173 -8.47 -13.28 -10.30
C MET A 173 -9.65 -12.61 -9.57
N TRP A 174 -10.54 -13.41 -8.96
CA TRP A 174 -11.66 -12.86 -8.18
C TRP A 174 -11.20 -12.06 -6.97
N VAL A 175 -10.08 -12.44 -6.33
CA VAL A 175 -9.48 -11.69 -5.22
C VAL A 175 -9.02 -10.34 -5.74
N ILE A 176 -8.28 -10.34 -6.85
CA ILE A 176 -7.75 -9.12 -7.48
C ILE A 176 -8.89 -8.15 -7.78
N ILE A 177 -9.91 -8.61 -8.52
CA ILE A 177 -11.06 -7.79 -8.89
C ILE A 177 -11.79 -7.26 -7.65
N SER A 178 -12.05 -8.12 -6.66
CA SER A 178 -12.77 -7.73 -5.44
C SER A 178 -12.04 -6.63 -4.66
N CYS A 179 -10.71 -6.72 -4.53
CA CYS A 179 -9.91 -5.71 -3.83
C CYS A 179 -9.91 -4.37 -4.58
N TYR A 180 -9.76 -4.39 -5.92
CA TYR A 180 -9.79 -3.17 -6.72
C TYR A 180 -11.19 -2.52 -6.76
N CYS A 181 -12.26 -3.32 -6.76
CA CYS A 181 -13.62 -2.81 -6.59
C CYS A 181 -13.81 -2.17 -5.20
N ALA A 182 -13.34 -2.83 -4.13
CA ALA A 182 -13.50 -2.35 -2.76
C ALA A 182 -12.80 -1.01 -2.52
N ILE A 183 -11.55 -0.84 -2.94
CA ILE A 183 -10.81 0.43 -2.82
C ILE A 183 -11.37 1.55 -3.70
N SER A 184 -12.15 1.21 -4.73
CA SER A 184 -12.80 2.20 -5.60
C SER A 184 -14.15 2.65 -5.05
N LEU A 185 -14.79 1.81 -4.23
CA LEU A 185 -16.06 2.12 -3.57
C LEU A 185 -15.91 2.94 -2.29
N GLY A 186 -14.81 2.71 -1.55
CA GLY A 186 -14.45 3.48 -0.35
C GLY A 186 -13.81 4.82 -0.67
#